data_AF-A0A382PUC7-F1
#
_entry.id   AF-A0A382PUC7-F1
#
_cell.length_a   1.000
_cell.length_b   1.000
_cell.length_c   1.000
_cell.angle_alpha   90.00
_cell.angle_beta   90.00
_cell.angle_gamma   90.00
#
_symmetry.space_group_name_H-M   'P 1'
#
loop_
_entity.id
_entity.type
_entity.pdbx_description
1 polymer ?
#
loop_
_entity_poly.entity_id
_entity_poly.type
_entity_poly.pdbx_seq_one_letter_code
_entity_poly.pdbx_strand_id
1 'polypeptide(L)'
;MNRYQFEDLISDYLENKLSIPKRKEFEDYLDSNSQSREIVESVKNTMNSIKSMNPVLVPDGFMDGLNRKIEIEKNKPVNSSHQSKTYFGFTPVYAGIFSVALVCFIWLGILLIPNTQMGKSSYPLKQEPQIVIQKPKRSPLLTNPNTINTLAATKDEDESDSTSVTEKHRKPPYSIDNKAIFVKDN
;
A
#
# COMPACT_ATOMS: atom_id res chain seq x y z
N MET A 1 -21.65 -26.13 7.58
CA MET A 1 -20.56 -25.13 7.56
C MET A 1 -19.48 -25.50 6.55
N ASN A 2 -18.70 -24.54 6.03
CA ASN A 2 -17.53 -24.83 5.17
C ASN A 2 -16.23 -24.86 5.99
N ARG A 3 -15.12 -25.33 5.40
CA ARG A 3 -13.83 -25.49 6.08
C ARG A 3 -13.27 -24.18 6.66
N TYR A 4 -13.34 -23.09 5.91
CA TYR A 4 -12.79 -21.80 6.36
C TYR A 4 -13.58 -21.18 7.49
N GLN A 5 -14.91 -21.24 7.40
CA GLN A 5 -15.79 -20.87 8.50
C GLN A 5 -15.48 -21.70 9.73
N PHE A 6 -15.25 -23.01 9.56
CA PHE A 6 -14.92 -23.91 10.66
C PHE A 6 -13.63 -23.49 11.36
N GLU A 7 -12.55 -23.28 10.60
CA GLU A 7 -11.26 -22.87 11.14
C GLU A 7 -11.35 -21.52 11.89
N ASP A 8 -12.13 -20.56 11.37
CA ASP A 8 -12.35 -19.25 12.01
C ASP A 8 -13.08 -19.37 13.37
N LEU A 9 -14.01 -20.32 13.49
CA LEU A 9 -14.79 -20.51 14.72
C LEU A 9 -14.10 -21.39 15.78
N ILE A 10 -12.93 -21.98 15.51
CA ILE A 10 -12.24 -22.87 16.47
C ILE A 10 -11.90 -22.12 17.77
N SER A 11 -11.35 -20.91 17.66
CA SER A 11 -10.98 -20.11 18.83
C SER A 11 -12.20 -19.77 19.69
N ASP A 12 -13.26 -19.29 19.04
CA ASP A 12 -14.52 -18.96 19.73
C ASP A 12 -15.21 -20.18 20.33
N TYR A 13 -15.08 -21.35 19.70
CA TYR A 13 -15.56 -22.61 20.25
C TYR A 13 -14.82 -22.99 21.54
N LEU A 14 -13.48 -23.03 21.49
CA LEU A 14 -12.63 -23.43 22.61
C LEU A 14 -12.70 -22.45 23.79
N GLU A 15 -12.90 -21.16 23.52
CA GLU A 15 -13.06 -20.12 24.54
C GLU A 15 -14.51 -19.93 25.03
N ASN A 16 -15.42 -20.80 24.60
CA ASN A 16 -16.83 -20.76 24.97
C ASN A 16 -17.56 -19.44 24.56
N LYS A 17 -17.14 -18.79 23.48
CA LYS A 17 -17.71 -17.53 22.97
C LYS A 17 -18.82 -17.72 21.92
N LEU A 18 -18.95 -18.92 21.35
CA LEU A 18 -20.02 -19.25 20.41
C LEU A 18 -21.41 -19.22 21.07
N SER A 19 -22.40 -18.69 20.34
CA SER A 19 -23.80 -18.82 20.72
C SER A 19 -24.26 -20.28 20.64
N ILE A 20 -25.22 -20.68 21.47
CA ILE A 20 -25.77 -22.04 21.52
C ILE A 20 -26.15 -22.62 20.14
N PRO A 21 -26.91 -21.91 19.26
CA PRO A 21 -27.26 -22.47 17.96
C PRO A 21 -26.04 -22.66 17.05
N LYS A 22 -25.05 -21.76 17.13
CA LYS A 22 -23.82 -21.88 16.34
C LYS A 22 -22.90 -22.98 16.85
N ARG A 23 -22.84 -23.18 18.17
CA ARG A 23 -22.14 -24.33 18.75
C ARG A 23 -22.74 -25.63 18.26
N LYS A 24 -24.07 -25.75 18.21
CA LYS A 24 -24.71 -26.94 17.66
C LYS A 24 -24.31 -27.19 16.20
N GLU A 25 -24.37 -26.17 15.33
CA GLU A 25 -23.93 -26.29 13.93
C GLU A 25 -22.45 -26.72 13.83
N PHE A 26 -21.60 -26.21 14.73
CA PHE A 26 -20.18 -26.56 14.79
C PHE A 26 -19.94 -28.01 15.22
N GLU A 27 -20.64 -28.48 16.25
CA GLU A 27 -20.58 -29.87 16.74
C GLU A 27 -21.14 -30.85 15.70
N ASP A 28 -22.27 -30.52 15.07
CA ASP A 28 -22.85 -31.31 13.98
C ASP A 28 -21.83 -31.46 12.82
N TYR A 29 -21.06 -30.39 12.54
CA TYR A 29 -19.98 -30.44 11.55
C TYR A 29 -18.80 -31.33 12.00
N LEU A 30 -18.40 -31.25 13.27
CA LEU A 30 -17.34 -32.11 13.85
C LEU A 30 -17.69 -33.59 13.80
N ASP A 31 -18.95 -33.94 14.07
CA ASP A 31 -19.41 -35.32 14.02
C ASP A 31 -19.44 -35.86 12.58
N SER A 32 -19.70 -35.00 11.60
CA SER A 32 -19.67 -35.37 10.18
C SER A 32 -18.27 -35.45 9.57
N ASN A 33 -17.25 -34.85 10.20
CA ASN A 33 -15.90 -34.73 9.65
C ASN A 33 -14.82 -35.02 10.70
N SER A 34 -14.28 -36.24 10.67
CA SER A 34 -13.23 -36.68 11.60
C SER A 34 -11.94 -35.84 11.53
N GLN A 35 -11.55 -35.34 10.34
CA GLN A 35 -10.37 -34.47 10.21
C GLN A 35 -10.56 -33.14 10.94
N SER A 36 -11.78 -32.59 10.92
CA SER A 36 -12.09 -31.35 11.64
C SER A 36 -11.98 -31.55 13.15
N ARG A 37 -12.41 -32.70 13.66
CA ARG A 37 -12.27 -33.07 15.07
C ARG A 37 -10.81 -33.17 15.52
N GLU A 38 -9.96 -33.78 14.70
CA GLU A 38 -8.52 -33.89 14.96
C GLU A 38 -7.85 -32.50 15.09
N ILE A 39 -8.26 -31.54 14.26
CA ILE A 39 -7.76 -30.16 14.33
C ILE A 39 -8.15 -29.53 15.68
N VAL A 40 -9.42 -29.61 16.10
CA VAL A 40 -9.86 -29.03 17.39
C VAL A 40 -9.13 -29.68 18.55
N GLU A 41 -8.97 -31.00 18.52
CA GLU A 41 -8.26 -31.75 19.56
C GLU A 41 -6.77 -31.37 19.63
N SER A 42 -6.11 -31.21 18.48
CA SER A 42 -4.74 -30.73 18.39
C SER A 42 -4.56 -29.33 19.00
N VAL A 43 -5.45 -28.39 18.67
CA VAL A 43 -5.43 -27.03 19.25
C VAL A 43 -5.68 -27.08 20.75
N LYS A 44 -6.66 -27.89 21.20
CA LYS A 44 -6.97 -28.08 22.62
C LYS A 44 -5.78 -28.67 23.39
N ASN A 45 -5.12 -29.68 22.83
CA ASN A 45 -3.93 -30.29 23.42
C ASN A 45 -2.77 -29.30 23.51
N THR A 46 -2.55 -28.50 22.46
CA THR A 46 -1.55 -27.43 22.46
C THR A 46 -1.85 -26.39 23.56
N MET A 47 -3.10 -25.95 23.69
CA MET A 47 -3.51 -25.02 24.75
C MET A 47 -3.28 -25.63 26.14
N ASN A 48 -3.61 -26.91 26.33
CA ASN A 48 -3.38 -27.60 27.59
C ASN A 48 -1.88 -27.72 27.92
N SER A 49 -1.05 -28.01 26.93
CA SER A 49 0.41 -28.04 27.08
C SER A 49 0.98 -26.68 27.48
N ILE A 50 0.50 -25.59 26.89
CA ILE A 50 0.90 -24.22 27.28
C ILE A 50 0.46 -23.93 28.73
N LYS A 51 -0.77 -24.34 29.10
CA LYS A 51 -1.30 -24.15 30.46
C LYS A 51 -0.59 -24.99 31.52
N SER A 52 0.00 -26.12 31.14
CA SER A 52 0.73 -27.01 32.05
C SER A 52 2.22 -26.69 32.17
N MET A 53 2.73 -25.73 31.38
CA MET A 53 4.12 -25.28 31.52
C MET A 53 4.38 -24.70 32.91
N ASN A 54 5.58 -24.97 33.43
CA ASN A 54 6.00 -24.44 34.73
C ASN A 54 6.00 -22.90 34.70
N PRO A 55 5.44 -22.24 35.72
CA PRO A 55 5.47 -20.79 35.80
C PRO A 55 6.91 -20.29 35.92
N VAL A 56 7.22 -19.21 35.22
CA VAL A 56 8.51 -18.53 35.34
C VAL A 56 8.44 -17.56 36.52
N LEU A 57 9.30 -17.77 37.51
CA LEU A 57 9.41 -16.87 38.65
C LEU A 57 10.00 -15.52 38.20
N VAL A 58 9.35 -14.43 38.59
CA VAL A 58 9.80 -13.07 38.34
C VAL A 58 10.15 -12.39 39.68
N PRO A 59 11.09 -11.43 39.69
CA PRO A 59 11.39 -10.66 40.90
C PRO A 59 10.18 -9.86 41.39
N ASP A 60 10.15 -9.61 42.71
CA ASP A 60 9.17 -8.71 43.32
C ASP A 60 9.29 -7.31 42.68
N GLY A 61 8.15 -6.78 42.21
CA GLY A 61 8.09 -5.49 41.51
C GLY A 61 8.29 -5.55 39.99
N PHE A 62 8.42 -6.73 39.37
CA PHE A 62 8.46 -6.87 37.91
C PHE A 62 7.28 -6.18 37.21
N MET A 63 6.05 -6.41 37.71
CA MET A 63 4.84 -5.82 37.15
C MET A 63 4.82 -4.30 37.27
N ASP A 64 5.34 -3.76 38.39
CA ASP A 64 5.44 -2.32 38.59
C ASP A 64 6.43 -1.68 37.61
N GLY A 65 7.59 -2.32 37.43
CA GLY A 65 8.60 -1.90 36.45
C GLY A 65 8.07 -1.95 35.01
N LEU A 66 7.33 -3.01 34.68
CA LEU A 66 6.69 -3.19 33.38
C LEU A 66 5.65 -2.09 33.13
N ASN A 67 4.72 -1.89 34.07
CA ASN A 67 3.67 -0.87 33.98
C ASN A 67 4.26 0.54 33.85
N ARG A 68 5.29 0.85 34.64
CA ARG A 68 6.01 2.12 34.53
C ARG A 68 6.60 2.32 33.14
N LYS A 69 7.22 1.29 32.56
CA LYS A 69 7.81 1.37 31.22
C LYS A 69 6.72 1.56 30.14
N ILE A 70 5.61 0.84 30.24
CA ILE A 70 4.46 0.99 29.33
C ILE A 70 3.93 2.42 29.38
N GLU A 71 3.80 3.00 30.58
CA GLU A 71 3.31 4.36 30.75
C GLU A 71 4.28 5.41 30.17
N ILE A 72 5.59 5.23 30.38
CA ILE A 72 6.61 6.08 29.78
C ILE A 72 6.53 6.02 28.25
N GLU A 73 6.44 4.84 27.65
CA GLU A 73 6.34 4.70 26.19
C GLU A 73 5.01 5.24 25.63
N LYS A 74 3.89 5.04 26.35
CA LYS A 74 2.59 5.60 25.96
C LYS A 74 2.61 7.13 25.92
N ASN A 75 3.27 7.74 26.90
CA ASN A 75 3.35 9.18 27.05
C ASN A 75 4.60 9.79 26.39
N LYS A 76 5.43 8.96 25.75
CA LYS A 76 6.62 9.42 25.05
C LYS A 76 6.15 10.29 23.89
N PRO A 77 6.46 11.60 23.87
CA PRO A 77 6.22 12.39 22.68
C PRO A 77 6.95 11.69 21.54
N VAL A 78 6.33 11.67 20.36
CA VAL A 78 6.95 11.14 19.14
C VAL A 78 8.14 12.05 18.86
N ASN A 79 9.26 11.80 19.52
CA ASN A 79 10.49 12.51 19.31
C ASN A 79 10.88 12.15 17.89
N SER A 80 10.57 13.06 16.98
CA SER A 80 11.16 13.13 15.67
C SER A 80 12.65 13.42 15.83
N SER A 81 13.39 12.48 16.41
CA SER A 81 14.81 12.63 16.74
C SER A 81 15.71 12.62 15.50
N HIS A 82 15.10 12.56 14.31
CA HIS A 82 15.74 12.90 13.04
C HIS A 82 14.82 13.77 12.16
N GLN A 83 14.10 14.74 12.72
CA GLN A 83 13.71 15.89 11.92
C GLN A 83 14.98 16.69 11.62
N SER A 84 15.75 16.23 10.62
CA SER A 84 16.62 17.11 9.86
C SER A 84 15.78 18.34 9.53
N LYS A 85 16.26 19.54 9.88
CA LYS A 85 15.58 20.80 9.61
C LYS A 85 15.43 20.94 8.09
N THR A 86 14.34 20.38 7.60
CA THR A 86 14.00 20.24 6.20
C THR A 86 13.16 21.46 5.88
N TYR A 87 13.72 22.38 5.11
CA TYR A 87 12.99 23.56 4.66
C TYR A 87 12.27 23.19 3.37
N PHE A 88 10.94 23.34 3.33
CA PHE A 88 10.12 23.04 2.15
C PHE A 88 10.27 21.60 1.62
N GLY A 89 10.45 20.60 2.50
CA GLY A 89 10.60 19.19 2.09
C GLY A 89 11.98 18.81 1.55
N PHE A 90 12.95 19.72 1.50
CA PHE A 90 14.33 19.43 1.09
C PHE A 90 15.33 19.47 2.26
N THR A 91 16.23 18.49 2.30
CA THR A 91 17.45 18.55 3.12
C THR A 91 18.33 19.70 2.60
N PRO A 92 19.01 20.50 3.45
CA PRO A 92 19.77 21.67 3.04
C PRO A 92 20.78 21.44 1.89
N VAL A 93 21.40 20.26 1.85
CA VAL A 93 22.33 19.86 0.80
C VAL A 93 21.63 19.70 -0.57
N TYR A 94 20.48 19.04 -0.61
CA TYR A 94 19.73 18.83 -1.86
C TYR A 94 19.10 20.12 -2.38
N ALA A 95 18.66 21.02 -1.49
CA ALA A 95 18.21 22.35 -1.88
C ALA A 95 19.31 23.14 -2.61
N GLY A 96 20.56 23.05 -2.14
CA GLY A 96 21.72 23.67 -2.79
C GLY A 96 21.98 23.09 -4.19
N ILE A 97 22.03 21.77 -4.33
CA ILE A 97 22.25 21.10 -5.62
C ILE A 97 21.14 21.47 -6.62
N PHE A 98 19.89 21.44 -6.19
CA PHE A 98 18.73 21.79 -7.03
C PHE A 98 18.77 23.26 -7.47
N SER A 99 19.11 24.18 -6.56
CA SER A 99 19.25 25.60 -6.88
C SER A 99 20.31 25.85 -7.95
N VAL A 100 21.48 25.21 -7.84
CA VAL A 100 22.55 25.31 -8.85
C VAL A 100 22.09 24.72 -10.19
N ALA A 101 21.44 23.56 -10.17
CA ALA A 101 20.92 22.92 -11.39
C ALA A 101 19.89 23.81 -12.12
N LEU A 102 18.99 24.47 -11.39
CA LEU A 102 18.03 25.41 -11.96
C LEU A 102 18.70 26.61 -12.64
N VAL A 103 19.70 27.20 -11.99
CA VAL A 103 20.46 28.33 -12.57
C VAL A 103 21.18 27.90 -13.84
N CYS A 104 21.83 26.73 -13.84
CA CYS A 104 22.45 26.16 -15.04
C CYS A 104 21.41 25.90 -16.13
N PHE A 105 20.26 25.34 -15.80
CA PHE A 105 19.20 25.07 -16.78
C PHE A 105 18.66 26.34 -17.44
N ILE A 106 18.42 27.40 -16.66
CA ILE A 106 18.02 28.71 -17.19
C ILE A 106 19.11 29.28 -18.11
N TRP A 107 20.37 29.16 -17.71
CA TRP A 107 21.51 29.62 -18.50
C TRP A 107 21.65 28.88 -19.83
N LEU A 108 21.56 27.54 -19.80
CA LEU A 108 21.51 26.72 -21.01
C LEU A 108 20.30 27.07 -21.88
N GLY A 109 19.14 27.34 -21.27
CA GLY A 109 17.93 27.77 -21.98
C GLY A 109 18.14 29.07 -22.75
N ILE A 110 18.82 30.06 -22.16
CA ILE A 110 19.16 31.32 -22.84
C ILE A 110 20.18 31.07 -23.96
N LEU A 111 21.18 30.23 -23.73
CA LEU A 111 22.20 29.88 -24.73
C LEU A 111 21.62 29.13 -25.93
N LEU A 112 20.56 28.34 -25.72
CA LEU A 112 19.92 27.53 -26.75
C LEU A 112 18.94 28.34 -27.62
N ILE A 113 18.59 29.58 -27.24
CA ILE A 113 17.80 30.47 -28.08
C ILE A 113 18.72 31.09 -29.15
N PRO A 114 18.56 30.78 -30.45
CA PRO A 114 19.39 31.36 -31.50
C PRO A 114 19.15 32.86 -31.59
N ASN A 115 20.22 33.65 -31.47
CA ASN A 115 20.18 35.10 -31.62
C ASN A 115 19.92 35.43 -33.10
N THR A 116 18.67 35.71 -33.47
CA THR A 116 18.34 36.15 -34.83
C THR A 116 18.75 37.61 -34.99
N GLN A 117 20.01 37.86 -35.35
CA GLN A 117 20.44 39.12 -35.94
C GLN A 117 21.03 38.87 -37.33
N MET A 118 20.27 39.35 -38.31
CA MET A 118 20.42 39.22 -39.74
C MET A 118 21.64 40.00 -40.27
N GLY A 119 22.43 39.41 -41.16
CA GLY A 119 23.51 40.13 -41.85
C GLY A 119 24.26 39.36 -42.95
N LYS A 120 23.57 39.04 -44.08
CA LYS A 120 23.99 38.96 -45.52
C LYS A 120 25.31 38.21 -45.86
N SER A 121 25.48 37.39 -46.90
CA SER A 121 24.86 37.10 -48.22
C SER A 121 25.59 35.82 -48.74
N SER A 122 25.05 34.86 -49.52
CA SER A 122 24.60 35.03 -50.91
C SER A 122 23.81 33.80 -51.44
N TYR A 123 22.77 34.17 -52.20
CA TYR A 123 21.77 33.52 -53.06
C TYR A 123 22.21 32.36 -54.01
N PRO A 124 21.29 31.72 -54.79
CA PRO A 124 19.85 31.97 -54.95
C PRO A 124 18.90 30.76 -54.89
N LEU A 125 17.67 31.11 -54.49
CA LEU A 125 16.42 30.36 -54.60
C LEU A 125 15.87 30.44 -56.04
N LYS A 126 15.51 29.31 -56.67
CA LYS A 126 14.51 29.29 -57.75
C LYS A 126 13.13 29.09 -57.12
N GLN A 127 12.33 30.15 -57.11
CA GLN A 127 10.87 30.14 -57.03
C GLN A 127 10.32 29.54 -58.35
N GLU A 128 9.13 28.93 -58.49
CA GLU A 128 7.79 29.04 -57.88
C GLU A 128 6.93 27.91 -58.60
N PRO A 129 5.59 27.80 -58.55
CA PRO A 129 4.62 27.87 -57.46
C PRO A 129 3.48 26.80 -57.52
N GLN A 130 2.57 26.88 -56.54
CA GLN A 130 1.15 26.46 -56.52
C GLN A 130 0.80 24.97 -56.39
N ILE A 131 0.42 24.56 -55.17
CA ILE A 131 -0.45 23.39 -54.98
C ILE A 131 -1.91 23.88 -54.92
N VAL A 132 -2.64 23.59 -55.99
CA VAL A 132 -4.10 23.62 -56.04
C VAL A 132 -4.65 22.45 -55.22
N ILE A 133 -5.63 22.72 -54.35
CA ILE A 133 -6.32 21.71 -53.54
C ILE A 133 -7.20 20.83 -54.43
N GLN A 134 -7.00 19.52 -54.43
CA GLN A 134 -8.03 18.53 -54.82
C GLN A 134 -7.97 17.26 -53.96
N LYS A 135 -9.15 16.76 -53.56
CA LYS A 135 -9.40 15.55 -52.75
C LYS A 135 -9.79 14.38 -53.65
N PRO A 136 -9.28 13.16 -53.42
CA PRO A 136 -10.13 11.95 -53.43
C PRO A 136 -9.70 10.95 -52.32
N LYS A 137 -10.54 10.24 -51.55
CA LYS A 137 -11.50 9.15 -51.83
C LYS A 137 -10.94 7.96 -52.64
N ARG A 138 -10.27 6.99 -52.00
CA ARG A 138 -10.63 5.54 -51.91
C ARG A 138 -9.49 4.70 -51.32
N SER A 139 -9.90 3.65 -50.59
CA SER A 139 -9.10 2.54 -50.03
C SER A 139 -8.52 1.60 -51.11
N PRO A 140 -7.54 0.76 -50.75
CA PRO A 140 -7.46 -0.61 -51.26
C PRO A 140 -7.70 -1.65 -50.16
N LEU A 141 -8.42 -2.70 -50.56
CA LEU A 141 -8.67 -3.96 -49.87
C LEU A 141 -7.63 -5.02 -50.33
N LEU A 142 -7.53 -6.14 -49.57
CA LEU A 142 -6.90 -7.46 -49.84
C LEU A 142 -5.46 -7.61 -49.30
N THR A 143 -5.06 -8.63 -48.52
CA THR A 143 -5.46 -10.06 -48.40
C THR A 143 -5.04 -10.66 -47.03
N ASN A 144 -5.72 -11.76 -46.66
CA ASN A 144 -5.67 -12.60 -45.43
C ASN A 144 -4.40 -13.53 -45.32
N PRO A 145 -4.30 -14.53 -44.40
CA PRO A 145 -3.25 -14.69 -43.39
C PRO A 145 -2.32 -15.90 -43.67
N ASN A 146 -1.50 -16.28 -42.69
CA ASN A 146 -0.74 -17.53 -42.55
C ASN A 146 0.72 -17.52 -43.04
N THR A 147 1.67 -17.37 -42.09
CA THR A 147 2.78 -18.33 -41.95
C THR A 147 3.44 -18.21 -40.57
N ILE A 148 3.19 -19.24 -39.76
CA ILE A 148 3.98 -19.86 -38.68
C ILE A 148 5.46 -19.46 -38.55
N ASN A 149 5.90 -19.23 -37.30
CA ASN A 149 7.19 -19.69 -36.78
C ASN A 149 7.00 -20.15 -35.32
N THR A 150 7.41 -21.38 -35.06
CA THR A 150 7.30 -22.12 -33.78
C THR A 150 8.71 -22.32 -33.20
N LEU A 151 8.76 -22.59 -31.88
CA LEU A 151 9.90 -23.01 -31.02
C LEU A 151 10.80 -21.87 -30.48
N ALA A 152 11.19 -21.82 -29.21
CA ALA A 152 11.01 -22.70 -28.05
C ALA A 152 11.39 -21.95 -26.76
N ALA A 153 10.83 -22.40 -25.63
CA ALA A 153 11.41 -22.50 -24.26
C ALA A 153 12.10 -21.24 -23.65
N THR A 154 11.84 -20.80 -22.42
CA THR A 154 11.59 -21.51 -21.17
C THR A 154 10.82 -20.61 -20.18
N LYS A 155 10.03 -21.31 -19.37
CA LYS A 155 9.53 -20.98 -18.04
C LYS A 155 10.53 -20.16 -17.20
N ASP A 156 10.07 -19.04 -16.66
CA ASP A 156 10.38 -18.59 -15.30
C ASP A 156 9.13 -17.91 -14.75
N GLU A 157 8.63 -18.46 -13.66
CA GLU A 157 7.51 -17.93 -12.88
C GLU A 157 8.11 -16.98 -11.85
N ASP A 158 8.14 -15.69 -12.17
CA ASP A 158 8.41 -14.66 -11.17
C ASP A 158 7.09 -14.32 -10.47
N GLU A 159 6.98 -14.86 -9.26
CA GLU A 159 6.06 -14.52 -8.19
C GLU A 159 5.99 -12.98 -8.02
N SER A 160 4.93 -12.38 -8.55
CA SER A 160 4.62 -10.98 -8.31
C SER A 160 4.19 -10.79 -6.85
N ASP A 161 5.12 -10.29 -6.02
CA ASP A 161 4.85 -9.74 -4.69
C ASP A 161 3.93 -8.51 -4.81
N SER A 162 2.63 -8.77 -4.88
CA SER A 162 1.61 -7.73 -4.90
C SER A 162 1.33 -7.29 -3.46
N THR A 163 2.13 -6.35 -2.98
CA THR A 163 1.81 -5.51 -1.83
C THR A 163 0.64 -4.58 -2.16
N SER A 164 -0.58 -5.15 -2.21
CA SER A 164 -1.81 -4.35 -2.28
C SER A 164 -2.07 -3.72 -0.91
N VAL A 165 -1.68 -2.46 -0.76
CA VAL A 165 -2.11 -1.60 0.34
C VAL A 165 -3.62 -1.45 0.24
N THR A 166 -4.37 -2.09 1.13
CA THR A 166 -5.80 -1.82 1.30
C THR A 166 -5.95 -0.42 1.87
N GLU A 167 -6.48 0.47 1.05
CA GLU A 167 -6.81 1.85 1.39
C GLU A 167 -7.79 1.85 2.58
N LYS A 168 -7.30 2.32 3.73
CA LYS A 168 -8.07 2.36 4.97
C LYS A 168 -9.24 3.33 4.77
N HIS A 169 -10.47 2.82 4.67
CA HIS A 169 -11.70 3.62 4.71
C HIS A 169 -11.64 4.63 5.85
N ARG A 170 -11.54 5.92 5.51
CA ARG A 170 -11.66 7.03 6.47
C ARG A 170 -13.09 6.99 7.02
N LYS A 171 -13.22 6.82 8.34
CA LYS A 171 -14.49 7.02 9.04
C LYS A 171 -14.93 8.48 8.89
N PRO A 172 -16.22 8.78 8.67
CA PRO A 172 -16.70 10.16 8.64
C PRO A 172 -16.52 10.84 10.01
N PRO A 173 -16.33 12.17 10.04
CA PRO A 173 -16.13 12.92 11.28
C PRO A 173 -17.35 12.81 12.21
N TYR A 174 -17.06 12.68 13.50
CA TYR A 174 -18.05 12.67 14.59
C TYR A 174 -18.75 14.04 14.64
N SER A 175 -20.08 14.10 14.47
CA SER A 175 -20.85 15.33 14.70
C SER A 175 -21.00 15.54 16.22
N ILE A 176 -20.67 16.74 16.71
CA ILE A 176 -20.73 17.14 18.12
C ILE A 176 -21.98 17.99 18.40
N ASP A 177 -22.94 18.02 17.48
CA ASP A 177 -23.91 19.11 17.43
C ASP A 177 -25.01 19.09 18.51
N ASN A 178 -24.94 18.23 19.53
CA ASN A 178 -25.96 18.21 20.61
C ASN A 178 -25.44 17.84 22.00
N LYS A 179 -24.15 18.05 22.32
CA LYS A 179 -23.59 17.69 23.65
C LYS A 179 -22.77 18.77 24.36
N ALA A 180 -22.96 20.05 24.03
CA ALA A 180 -22.39 21.15 24.81
C ALA A 180 -23.52 22.00 25.43
N ILE A 181 -23.77 21.79 26.73
CA ILE A 181 -24.52 22.76 27.54
C ILE A 181 -23.47 23.71 28.12
N PHE A 182 -23.41 24.93 27.60
CA PHE A 182 -22.63 26.00 28.22
C PHE A 182 -23.42 26.52 29.42
N VAL A 183 -22.95 26.21 30.63
CA VAL A 183 -23.41 26.91 31.84
C VAL A 183 -22.81 28.31 31.78
N LYS A 184 -23.68 29.31 31.80
CA LYS A 184 -23.30 30.72 31.84
C LYS A 184 -23.15 31.10 33.31
N ASP A 185 -21.93 31.42 33.73
CA ASP A 185 -21.69 31.95 35.06
C ASP A 185 -22.36 33.33 35.18
N ASN A 186 -23.12 33.52 36.26
CA ASN A 186 -23.83 34.75 36.64
C ASN A 186 -22.89 35.82 37.17
#